data_AF-A0A8H8UX27-F1
#
_entry.id   AF-A0A8H8UX27-F1
#
_cell.length_a   1.000
_cell.length_b   1.000
_cell.length_c   1.000
_cell.angle_alpha   90.00
_cell.angle_beta   90.00
_cell.angle_gamma   90.00
#
_symmetry.space_group_name_H-M   'P 1'
#
loop_
_entity.id
_entity.type
_entity.pdbx_description
1 polymer ?
#
loop_
_entity_poly.entity_id
_entity_poly.type
_entity_poly.pdbx_seq_one_letter_code
_entity_poly.pdbx_strand_id
1 'polypeptide(L)'
;MFMHNGNIACFQKIKRNIVLDIEERFFLVVEGSTDSEWAFALFLDSLTRLGVDPATTPPNGFGHQILRQAMLSTINRLNEFGRAAGITEPSLLNFAATDGHSVVCTRYISSRTDEAASLYFSSGTRFHEYKTGGFYRMERHDRGQDLIMVASEPLTFERGDWVTVPTNSILSVNKQTVLIHPIIDEFYQSDPSYSRSTQLAESKGLVGVGPADQQAEAEEALSNNSLEEEPVVVLRAEQTAS
;
A
#
# COMPACT_ATOMS: atom_id res chain seq x y z
N MET A 1 -6.09 9.36 -12.22
CA MET A 1 -4.67 9.02 -11.99
C MET A 1 -4.57 7.59 -11.46
N PHE A 2 -3.43 6.94 -11.64
CA PHE A 2 -3.18 5.56 -11.19
C PHE A 2 -1.72 5.40 -10.73
N MET A 3 -1.50 4.62 -9.68
CA MET A 3 -0.19 4.26 -9.16
C MET A 3 -0.19 2.78 -8.79
N HIS A 4 1.00 2.18 -8.80
CA HIS A 4 1.20 0.77 -8.47
C HIS A 4 2.51 0.63 -7.69
N ASN A 5 2.42 0.04 -6.49
CA ASN A 5 3.57 -0.41 -5.73
C ASN A 5 3.55 -1.94 -5.67
N GLY A 6 4.46 -2.58 -6.39
CA GLY A 6 4.48 -4.03 -6.52
C GLY A 6 4.85 -4.47 -7.92
N ASN A 7 4.38 -5.65 -8.30
CA ASN A 7 4.65 -6.22 -9.62
C ASN A 7 3.55 -7.21 -10.02
N ILE A 8 3.27 -7.26 -11.31
CA ILE A 8 2.49 -8.32 -11.94
C ILE A 8 3.45 -9.44 -12.30
N ALA A 9 3.25 -10.62 -11.71
CA ALA A 9 4.12 -11.76 -11.91
C ALA A 9 4.14 -12.21 -13.38
N CYS A 10 5.35 -12.48 -13.89
CA CYS A 10 5.58 -12.91 -15.26
C CYS A 10 4.83 -12.07 -16.33
N PHE A 11 4.71 -10.74 -16.12
CA PHE A 11 3.93 -9.83 -16.95
C PHE A 11 4.09 -10.04 -18.48
N GLN A 12 5.32 -10.30 -18.95
CA GLN A 12 5.59 -10.53 -20.37
C GLN A 12 4.80 -11.71 -20.98
N LYS A 13 4.44 -12.72 -20.18
CA LYS A 13 3.62 -13.86 -20.62
C LYS A 13 2.15 -13.50 -20.82
N ILE A 14 1.64 -12.52 -20.07
CA ILE A 14 0.22 -12.14 -20.09
C ILE A 14 -0.06 -10.80 -20.81
N LYS A 15 0.98 -10.03 -21.13
CA LYS A 15 0.85 -8.74 -21.82
C LYS A 15 0.00 -8.84 -23.08
N ARG A 16 0.19 -9.89 -23.88
CA ARG A 16 -0.61 -10.12 -25.09
C ARG A 16 -2.10 -10.34 -24.78
N ASN A 17 -2.42 -11.02 -23.67
CA ASN A 17 -3.81 -11.21 -23.25
C ASN A 17 -4.45 -9.88 -22.86
N ILE A 18 -3.72 -9.03 -22.12
CA ILE A 18 -4.20 -7.68 -21.77
C ILE A 18 -4.49 -6.86 -23.03
N VAL A 19 -3.56 -6.83 -23.99
CA VAL A 19 -3.72 -6.11 -25.28
C VAL A 19 -4.97 -6.55 -26.03
N LEU A 20 -5.26 -7.86 -26.04
CA LEU A 20 -6.41 -8.42 -26.76
C LEU A 20 -7.75 -8.21 -26.02
N ASP A 21 -7.72 -7.94 -24.73
CA ASP A 21 -8.91 -7.81 -23.89
C ASP A 21 -9.34 -6.36 -23.64
N ILE A 22 -8.46 -5.37 -23.86
CA ILE A 22 -8.83 -3.95 -23.73
C ILE A 22 -9.31 -3.36 -25.06
N GLU A 23 -10.17 -2.35 -24.99
CA GLU A 23 -10.53 -1.55 -26.18
C GLU A 23 -9.29 -0.85 -26.79
N GLU A 24 -9.29 -0.69 -28.12
CA GLU A 24 -8.21 -0.06 -28.88
C GLU A 24 -7.83 1.33 -28.33
N ARG A 25 -8.81 2.13 -27.89
CA ARG A 25 -8.55 3.46 -27.33
C ARG A 25 -7.67 3.44 -26.09
N PHE A 26 -7.72 2.38 -25.28
CA PHE A 26 -6.86 2.23 -24.10
C PHE A 26 -5.49 1.66 -24.45
N PHE A 27 -5.40 0.85 -25.52
CA PHE A 27 -4.12 0.41 -26.07
C PHE A 27 -3.30 1.59 -26.61
N LEU A 28 -3.96 2.52 -27.33
CA LEU A 28 -3.28 3.64 -28.01
C LEU A 28 -2.73 4.72 -27.07
N VAL A 29 -3.16 4.76 -25.80
CA VAL A 29 -2.68 5.74 -24.81
C VAL A 29 -1.50 5.23 -23.98
N VAL A 30 -1.14 3.95 -24.11
CA VAL A 30 0.02 3.38 -23.43
C VAL A 30 1.29 3.80 -24.16
N GLU A 31 2.17 4.52 -23.48
CA GLU A 31 3.43 5.04 -24.03
C GLU A 31 4.64 4.19 -23.61
N GLY A 32 4.58 3.57 -22.44
CA GLY A 32 5.65 2.77 -21.87
C GLY A 32 5.43 1.25 -21.94
N SER A 33 6.30 0.55 -21.22
CA SER A 33 6.37 -0.93 -21.23
C SER A 33 6.17 -1.55 -19.84
N THR A 34 5.88 -0.73 -18.84
CA THR A 34 5.72 -1.15 -17.44
C THR A 34 4.40 -1.88 -17.22
N ASP A 35 4.40 -2.89 -16.38
CA ASP A 35 3.19 -3.62 -15.97
C ASP A 35 2.13 -2.69 -15.34
N SER A 36 2.57 -1.69 -14.58
CA SER A 36 1.72 -0.65 -13.98
C SER A 36 0.86 0.12 -14.99
N GLU A 37 1.43 0.48 -16.14
CA GLU A 37 0.73 1.24 -17.18
C GLU A 37 -0.30 0.37 -17.91
N TRP A 38 0.05 -0.91 -18.15
CA TRP A 38 -0.88 -1.88 -18.71
C TRP A 38 -2.00 -2.25 -17.74
N ALA A 39 -1.72 -2.31 -16.43
CA ALA A 39 -2.77 -2.42 -15.41
C ALA A 39 -3.67 -1.18 -15.39
N PHE A 40 -3.13 0.01 -15.60
CA PHE A 40 -3.94 1.22 -15.71
C PHE A 40 -4.86 1.19 -16.93
N ALA A 41 -4.36 0.79 -18.11
CA ALA A 41 -5.20 0.62 -19.30
C ALA A 41 -6.33 -0.41 -19.05
N LEU A 42 -6.03 -1.53 -18.40
CA LEU A 42 -7.01 -2.54 -18.01
C LEU A 42 -8.05 -2.01 -17.00
N PHE A 43 -7.64 -1.11 -16.10
CA PHE A 43 -8.53 -0.42 -15.17
C PHE A 43 -9.48 0.56 -15.87
N LEU A 44 -8.98 1.36 -16.82
CA LEU A 44 -9.79 2.27 -17.62
C LEU A 44 -10.83 1.51 -18.47
N ASP A 45 -10.42 0.39 -19.05
CA ASP A 45 -11.32 -0.52 -19.75
C ASP A 45 -12.37 -1.12 -18.80
N SER A 46 -11.97 -1.51 -17.59
CA SER A 46 -12.89 -2.01 -16.57
C SER A 46 -13.93 -0.96 -16.14
N LEU A 47 -13.58 0.33 -16.08
CA LEU A 47 -14.54 1.42 -15.87
C LEU A 47 -15.55 1.53 -17.02
N THR A 48 -15.07 1.43 -18.27
CA THR A 48 -15.92 1.47 -19.46
C THR A 48 -16.94 0.36 -19.47
N ARG A 49 -16.51 -0.86 -19.12
CA ARG A 49 -17.39 -2.03 -19.01
C ARG A 49 -18.45 -1.90 -17.90
N LEU A 50 -18.25 -1.01 -16.93
CA LEU A 50 -19.26 -0.64 -15.92
C LEU A 50 -20.20 0.47 -16.41
N GLY A 51 -20.11 0.89 -17.67
CA GLY A 51 -20.97 1.92 -18.27
C GLY A 51 -20.51 3.35 -18.01
N VAL A 52 -19.25 3.54 -17.60
CA VAL A 52 -18.68 4.86 -17.29
C VAL A 52 -17.50 5.14 -18.20
N ASP A 53 -17.54 6.27 -18.91
CA ASP A 53 -16.45 6.67 -19.77
C ASP A 53 -15.34 7.39 -18.96
N PRO A 54 -14.12 6.84 -18.89
CA PRO A 54 -13.03 7.44 -18.10
C PRO A 54 -12.59 8.82 -18.60
N ALA A 55 -12.91 9.17 -19.84
CA ALA A 55 -12.59 10.48 -20.42
C ALA A 55 -13.56 11.59 -19.97
N THR A 56 -14.70 11.23 -19.37
CA THR A 56 -15.76 12.18 -18.99
C THR A 56 -16.15 12.04 -17.52
N THR A 57 -15.23 12.45 -16.62
CA THR A 57 -15.50 12.46 -15.18
C THR A 57 -16.67 13.39 -14.84
N PRO A 58 -17.75 12.90 -14.19
CA PRO A 58 -18.85 13.74 -13.74
C PRO A 58 -18.38 14.78 -12.71
N PRO A 59 -19.16 15.86 -12.49
CA PRO A 59 -18.80 16.91 -11.52
C PRO A 59 -18.60 16.44 -10.07
N ASN A 60 -19.06 15.24 -9.72
CA ASN A 60 -18.92 14.64 -8.39
C ASN A 60 -18.06 13.36 -8.40
N GLY A 61 -17.33 13.11 -9.49
CA GLY A 61 -16.64 11.85 -9.72
C GLY A 61 -17.57 10.71 -10.15
N PHE A 62 -16.97 9.54 -10.39
CA PHE A 62 -17.69 8.30 -10.73
C PHE A 62 -18.33 7.64 -9.50
N GLY A 63 -17.83 8.00 -8.32
CA GLY A 63 -18.24 7.43 -7.03
C GLY A 63 -17.36 6.24 -6.64
N HIS A 64 -17.00 6.20 -5.36
CA HIS A 64 -16.08 5.19 -4.81
C HIS A 64 -16.49 3.74 -5.08
N GLN A 65 -17.80 3.45 -5.20
CA GLN A 65 -18.29 2.10 -5.49
C GLN A 65 -17.93 1.63 -6.90
N ILE A 66 -18.03 2.53 -7.90
CA ILE A 66 -17.65 2.23 -9.29
C ILE A 66 -16.14 2.05 -9.39
N LEU A 67 -15.36 2.95 -8.78
CA LEU A 67 -13.90 2.80 -8.74
C LEU A 67 -13.48 1.48 -8.09
N ARG A 68 -14.10 1.12 -6.96
CA ARG A 68 -13.84 -0.14 -6.26
C ARG A 68 -14.17 -1.33 -7.16
N GLN A 69 -15.33 -1.33 -7.80
CA GLN A 69 -15.75 -2.42 -8.69
C GLN A 69 -14.84 -2.57 -9.90
N ALA A 70 -14.43 -1.46 -10.53
CA ALA A 70 -13.48 -1.47 -11.63
C ALA A 70 -12.12 -2.04 -11.21
N MET A 71 -11.64 -1.67 -10.01
CA MET A 71 -10.40 -2.19 -9.46
C MET A 71 -10.48 -3.70 -9.18
N LEU A 72 -11.58 -4.18 -8.58
CA LEU A 72 -11.81 -5.61 -8.37
C LEU A 72 -11.86 -6.38 -9.70
N SER A 73 -12.54 -5.84 -10.71
CA SER A 73 -12.57 -6.41 -12.06
C SER A 73 -11.17 -6.48 -12.69
N THR A 74 -10.35 -5.44 -12.47
CA THR A 74 -8.96 -5.38 -12.94
C THR A 74 -8.11 -6.48 -12.31
N ILE A 75 -8.17 -6.64 -10.99
CA ILE A 75 -7.46 -7.70 -10.25
C ILE A 75 -7.92 -9.08 -10.74
N ASN A 76 -9.23 -9.29 -10.87
CA ASN A 76 -9.76 -10.57 -11.33
C ASN A 76 -9.23 -10.92 -12.73
N ARG A 77 -9.30 -9.99 -13.70
CA ARG A 77 -8.78 -10.21 -15.06
C ARG A 77 -7.29 -10.55 -15.05
N LEU A 78 -6.47 -9.85 -14.24
CA LEU A 78 -5.05 -10.16 -14.09
C LEU A 78 -4.81 -11.57 -13.54
N ASN A 79 -5.55 -11.97 -12.50
CA ASN A 79 -5.48 -13.33 -11.95
C ASN A 79 -5.90 -14.38 -13.00
N GLU A 80 -6.97 -14.12 -13.77
CA GLU A 80 -7.44 -15.01 -14.83
C GLU A 80 -6.38 -15.21 -15.93
N PHE A 81 -5.72 -14.14 -16.36
CA PHE A 81 -4.61 -14.22 -17.31
C PHE A 81 -3.43 -15.01 -16.73
N GLY A 82 -3.08 -14.75 -15.46
CA GLY A 82 -2.02 -15.47 -14.74
C GLY A 82 -2.28 -16.98 -14.73
N ARG A 83 -3.50 -17.37 -14.33
CA ARG A 83 -3.95 -18.76 -14.30
C ARG A 83 -3.98 -19.40 -15.68
N ALA A 84 -4.47 -18.71 -16.70
CA ALA A 84 -4.49 -19.20 -18.07
C ALA A 84 -3.08 -19.42 -18.65
N ALA A 85 -2.10 -18.62 -18.20
CA ALA A 85 -0.70 -18.75 -18.56
C ALA A 85 0.10 -19.73 -17.68
N GLY A 86 -0.53 -20.36 -16.67
CA GLY A 86 0.12 -21.28 -15.74
C GLY A 86 1.16 -20.62 -14.84
N ILE A 87 0.98 -19.34 -14.51
CA ILE A 87 1.88 -18.59 -13.62
C ILE A 87 1.59 -18.99 -12.17
N THR A 88 2.63 -19.35 -11.43
CA THR A 88 2.54 -19.74 -10.01
C THR A 88 3.14 -18.69 -9.09
N GLU A 89 4.01 -17.84 -9.62
CA GLU A 89 4.63 -16.73 -8.90
C GLU A 89 3.56 -15.69 -8.49
N PRO A 90 3.50 -15.26 -7.22
CA PRO A 90 2.50 -14.30 -6.79
C PRO A 90 2.73 -12.88 -7.34
N SER A 91 1.65 -12.21 -7.71
CA SER A 91 1.62 -10.78 -8.00
C SER A 91 1.34 -9.99 -6.73
N LEU A 92 2.06 -8.89 -6.54
CA LEU A 92 1.85 -7.91 -5.48
C LEU A 92 1.20 -6.70 -6.12
N LEU A 93 -0.07 -6.42 -5.82
CA LEU A 93 -0.88 -5.44 -6.55
C LEU A 93 -1.39 -4.34 -5.61
N ASN A 94 -0.48 -3.54 -5.04
CA ASN A 94 -0.90 -2.34 -4.32
C ASN A 94 -1.16 -1.22 -5.32
N PHE A 95 -2.37 -1.18 -5.86
CA PHE A 95 -2.82 -0.14 -6.77
C PHE A 95 -3.42 1.01 -5.98
N ALA A 96 -3.27 2.23 -6.49
CA ALA A 96 -4.00 3.41 -6.04
C ALA A 96 -4.58 4.13 -7.25
N ALA A 97 -5.88 4.42 -7.24
CA ALA A 97 -6.55 5.11 -8.32
C ALA A 97 -7.48 6.21 -7.80
N THR A 98 -7.61 7.29 -8.56
CA THR A 98 -8.52 8.39 -8.23
C THR A 98 -9.13 9.04 -9.47
N ASP A 99 -10.38 9.46 -9.32
CA ASP A 99 -11.14 10.31 -10.24
C ASP A 99 -11.14 11.79 -9.81
N GLY A 100 -10.30 12.17 -8.84
CA GLY A 100 -10.24 13.52 -8.26
C GLY A 100 -11.24 13.77 -7.13
N HIS A 101 -12.16 12.84 -6.85
CA HIS A 101 -13.19 12.97 -5.80
C HIS A 101 -13.14 11.83 -4.79
N SER A 102 -12.89 10.62 -5.28
CA SER A 102 -12.70 9.41 -4.50
C SER A 102 -11.34 8.80 -4.80
N VAL A 103 -10.80 8.07 -3.83
CA VAL A 103 -9.56 7.30 -4.00
C VAL A 103 -9.87 5.85 -3.66
N VAL A 104 -9.33 4.91 -4.43
CA VAL A 104 -9.32 3.49 -4.08
C VAL A 104 -7.89 2.99 -4.04
N CYS A 105 -7.54 2.28 -2.98
CA CYS A 105 -6.23 1.65 -2.83
C CYS A 105 -6.40 0.17 -2.52
N THR A 106 -5.62 -0.70 -3.15
CA THR A 106 -5.59 -2.13 -2.83
C THR A 106 -4.35 -2.44 -2.01
N ARG A 107 -4.49 -3.36 -1.06
CA ARG A 107 -3.37 -4.11 -0.49
C ARG A 107 -3.60 -5.56 -0.83
N TYR A 108 -3.00 -6.05 -1.92
CA TYR A 108 -3.38 -7.34 -2.51
C TYR A 108 -2.18 -8.17 -2.94
N ILE A 109 -2.28 -9.48 -2.73
CA ILE A 109 -1.36 -10.48 -3.22
C ILE A 109 -2.11 -11.72 -3.74
N SER A 110 -1.70 -12.23 -4.90
CA SER A 110 -2.21 -13.49 -5.46
C SER A 110 -1.53 -14.72 -4.84
N SER A 111 -1.51 -14.80 -3.51
CA SER A 111 -1.02 -15.93 -2.72
C SER A 111 -1.90 -16.09 -1.48
N ARG A 112 -2.12 -17.34 -1.05
CA ARG A 112 -2.79 -17.62 0.24
C ARG A 112 -1.83 -17.57 1.42
N THR A 113 -0.54 -17.78 1.18
CA THR A 113 0.48 -18.01 2.21
C THR A 113 1.39 -16.82 2.42
N ASP A 114 1.54 -15.94 1.43
CA ASP A 114 2.42 -14.78 1.49
C ASP A 114 1.63 -13.51 1.81
N GLU A 115 2.30 -12.58 2.50
CA GLU A 115 1.79 -11.27 2.89
C GLU A 115 1.93 -10.29 1.72
N ALA A 116 0.95 -9.41 1.55
CA ALA A 116 1.04 -8.37 0.53
C ALA A 116 2.05 -7.28 0.92
N ALA A 117 2.51 -6.52 -0.07
CA ALA A 117 3.33 -5.32 0.13
C ALA A 117 2.65 -4.39 1.15
N SER A 118 3.45 -3.72 1.97
CA SER A 118 2.93 -2.90 3.05
C SER A 118 2.06 -1.75 2.53
N LEU A 119 1.00 -1.46 3.27
CA LEU A 119 0.15 -0.30 3.03
C LEU A 119 -0.47 0.09 4.37
N TYR A 120 -0.34 1.36 4.70
CA TYR A 120 -0.85 1.97 5.91
C TYR A 120 -1.75 3.14 5.56
N PHE A 121 -2.70 3.44 6.42
CA PHE A 121 -3.44 4.69 6.35
C PHE A 121 -3.47 5.39 7.70
N SER A 122 -3.53 6.71 7.65
CA SER A 122 -3.74 7.59 8.80
C SER A 122 -4.89 8.54 8.48
N SER A 123 -5.61 8.94 9.51
CA SER A 123 -6.74 9.86 9.37
C SER A 123 -6.89 10.75 10.60
N GLY A 124 -7.25 12.01 10.36
CA GLY A 124 -7.41 13.03 11.40
C GLY A 124 -7.82 14.37 10.83
N THR A 125 -7.67 15.42 11.64
CA THR A 125 -8.05 16.80 11.28
C THR A 125 -6.87 17.59 10.72
N ARG A 126 -5.64 17.29 11.16
CA ARG A 126 -4.44 18.04 10.75
C ARG A 126 -3.16 17.24 10.89
N PHE A 127 -2.31 17.28 9.87
CA PHE A 127 -0.93 16.79 9.93
C PHE A 127 0.02 17.98 10.12
N HIS A 128 0.82 17.97 11.19
CA HIS A 128 1.71 19.09 11.51
C HIS A 128 2.99 18.63 12.21
N GLU A 129 4.05 19.42 12.03
CA GLU A 129 5.28 19.30 12.81
C GLU A 129 5.01 19.83 14.23
N TYR A 130 5.11 18.98 15.24
CA TYR A 130 4.89 19.37 16.64
C TYR A 130 6.20 19.72 17.36
N LYS A 131 7.34 19.34 16.79
CA LYS A 131 8.69 19.66 17.26
C LYS A 131 9.62 19.80 16.05
N THR A 132 10.46 20.83 16.04
CA THR A 132 11.44 21.07 14.99
C THR A 132 12.32 19.85 14.76
N GLY A 133 12.56 19.52 13.49
CA GLY A 133 13.47 18.45 13.08
C GLY A 133 12.77 17.24 12.48
N GLY A 134 11.57 17.42 11.92
CA GLY A 134 10.84 16.36 11.22
C GLY A 134 9.92 15.53 12.11
N PHE A 135 9.57 16.02 13.31
CA PHE A 135 8.65 15.34 14.20
C PHE A 135 7.20 15.74 13.86
N TYR A 136 6.60 14.98 12.95
CA TYR A 136 5.21 15.15 12.54
C TYR A 136 4.28 14.19 13.29
N ARG A 137 3.01 14.59 13.41
CA ARG A 137 1.94 13.74 13.95
C ARG A 137 0.60 14.03 13.29
N MET A 138 -0.29 13.04 13.35
CA MET A 138 -1.70 13.19 12.97
C MET A 138 -2.53 13.65 14.17
N GLU A 139 -3.07 14.86 14.11
CA GLU A 139 -3.96 15.40 15.13
C GLU A 139 -5.41 14.98 14.87
N ARG A 140 -6.16 14.65 15.94
CA ARG A 140 -7.58 14.25 15.89
C ARG A 140 -8.36 15.09 16.89
N HIS A 141 -8.69 16.32 16.52
CA HIS A 141 -9.34 17.26 17.43
C HIS A 141 -10.85 16.97 17.61
N ASP A 142 -11.47 16.30 16.64
CA ASP A 142 -12.88 15.91 16.68
C ASP A 142 -13.11 14.53 16.01
N ARG A 143 -14.37 14.18 15.77
CA ARG A 143 -14.75 12.94 15.06
C ARG A 143 -14.61 13.05 13.54
N GLY A 144 -14.29 14.23 13.01
CA GLY A 144 -14.08 14.48 11.59
C GLY A 144 -12.75 13.90 11.11
N GLN A 145 -12.73 13.50 9.85
CA GLN A 145 -11.50 13.06 9.16
C GLN A 145 -11.26 13.96 7.96
N ASP A 146 -10.83 15.20 8.22
CA ASP A 146 -10.56 16.20 7.18
C ASP A 146 -9.35 15.84 6.33
N LEU A 147 -8.43 15.06 6.89
CA LEU A 147 -7.22 14.60 6.25
C LEU A 147 -7.12 13.08 6.34
N ILE A 148 -6.88 12.45 5.20
CA ILE A 148 -6.62 11.03 5.08
C ILE A 148 -5.33 10.85 4.30
N MET A 149 -4.40 10.10 4.87
CA MET A 149 -3.10 9.78 4.28
C MET A 149 -3.03 8.28 4.06
N VAL A 150 -2.54 7.86 2.89
CA VAL A 150 -2.29 6.46 2.57
C VAL A 150 -0.85 6.37 2.07
N ALA A 151 -0.07 5.45 2.63
CA ALA A 151 1.35 5.33 2.34
C ALA A 151 1.83 3.88 2.46
N SER A 152 2.89 3.52 1.74
CA SER A 152 3.52 2.20 1.84
C SER A 152 4.20 2.00 3.20
N GLU A 153 4.58 3.08 3.87
CA GLU A 153 5.27 3.09 5.16
C GLU A 153 4.73 4.25 6.02
N PRO A 154 4.74 4.14 7.36
CA PRO A 154 4.39 5.24 8.25
C PRO A 154 5.34 6.43 8.07
N LEU A 155 4.81 7.64 7.92
CA LEU A 155 5.63 8.85 7.77
C LEU A 155 6.01 9.51 9.11
N THR A 156 5.60 8.92 10.23
CA THR A 156 5.78 9.46 11.57
C THR A 156 6.16 8.36 12.55
N PHE A 157 6.92 8.70 13.58
CA PHE A 157 7.31 7.79 14.66
C PHE A 157 6.23 7.61 15.75
N GLU A 158 5.15 8.41 15.70
CA GLU A 158 4.08 8.35 16.70
C GLU A 158 3.27 7.04 16.63
N ARG A 159 3.29 6.27 17.72
CA ARG A 159 2.50 5.04 17.86
C ARG A 159 1.01 5.37 17.78
N GLY A 160 0.28 4.60 16.98
CA GLY A 160 -1.18 4.69 16.86
C GLY A 160 -1.68 5.68 15.82
N ASP A 161 -0.79 6.43 15.17
CA ASP A 161 -1.20 7.32 14.08
C ASP A 161 -1.52 6.58 12.79
N TRP A 162 -0.89 5.44 12.57
CA TRP A 162 -1.02 4.64 11.36
C TRP A 162 -1.68 3.31 11.64
N VAL A 163 -2.61 2.93 10.77
CA VAL A 163 -3.29 1.65 10.78
C VAL A 163 -2.85 0.88 9.55
N THR A 164 -2.35 -0.35 9.76
CA THR A 164 -2.03 -1.27 8.67
C THR A 164 -3.31 -1.67 7.94
N VAL A 165 -3.32 -1.53 6.62
CA VAL A 165 -4.40 -2.06 5.79
C VAL A 165 -4.28 -3.59 5.78
N PRO A 166 -5.33 -4.37 6.04
CA PRO A 166 -5.23 -5.83 6.00
C PRO A 166 -4.87 -6.35 4.60
N THR A 167 -4.10 -7.44 4.52
CA THR A 167 -3.82 -8.10 3.22
C THR A 167 -5.12 -8.57 2.57
N ASN A 168 -5.15 -8.48 1.24
CA ASN A 168 -6.29 -8.76 0.37
C ASN A 168 -7.52 -7.95 0.78
N SER A 169 -7.32 -6.64 0.91
CA SER A 169 -8.37 -5.66 1.14
C SER A 169 -8.28 -4.50 0.16
N ILE A 170 -9.41 -3.84 -0.07
CA ILE A 170 -9.51 -2.60 -0.81
C ILE A 170 -10.01 -1.49 0.12
N LEU A 171 -9.22 -0.43 0.22
CA LEU A 171 -9.52 0.81 0.92
C LEU A 171 -10.16 1.78 -0.07
N SER A 172 -11.26 2.41 0.32
CA SER A 172 -11.92 3.48 -0.44
C SER A 172 -12.00 4.73 0.42
N VAL A 173 -11.53 5.85 -0.11
CA VAL A 173 -11.72 7.18 0.46
C VAL A 173 -12.77 7.90 -0.34
N ASN A 174 -13.82 8.36 0.34
CA ASN A 174 -14.85 9.22 -0.24
C ASN A 174 -15.15 10.34 0.75
N LYS A 175 -14.81 11.58 0.37
CA LYS A 175 -14.85 12.73 1.29
C LYS A 175 -14.04 12.41 2.56
N GLN A 176 -14.65 12.51 3.74
CA GLN A 176 -14.05 12.24 5.04
C GLN A 176 -14.25 10.78 5.51
N THR A 177 -14.66 9.86 4.62
CA THR A 177 -14.95 8.47 5.00
C THR A 177 -13.93 7.53 4.40
N VAL A 178 -13.31 6.72 5.27
CA VAL A 178 -12.49 5.57 4.90
C VAL A 178 -13.33 4.31 5.04
N LEU A 179 -13.42 3.52 3.97
CA LEU A 179 -14.09 2.22 3.94
C LEU A 179 -13.07 1.15 3.58
N ILE A 180 -13.01 0.07 4.34
CA ILE A 180 -12.15 -1.08 4.05
C ILE A 180 -13.04 -2.28 3.80
N HIS A 181 -12.86 -2.92 2.65
CA HIS A 181 -13.58 -4.12 2.27
C HIS A 181 -12.60 -5.24 1.96
N PRO A 182 -12.85 -6.47 2.42
CA PRO A 182 -12.03 -7.61 2.01
C PRO A 182 -12.25 -7.90 0.51
N ILE A 183 -11.18 -8.30 -0.16
CA ILE A 183 -11.21 -8.86 -1.52
C ILE A 183 -11.39 -10.37 -1.35
N ILE A 184 -12.59 -10.86 -1.62
CA ILE A 184 -12.95 -12.27 -1.42
C ILE A 184 -12.73 -13.05 -2.73
N ASP A 185 -11.58 -13.72 -2.82
CA ASP A 185 -11.22 -14.62 -3.91
C ASP A 185 -10.49 -15.87 -3.37
N GLU A 186 -9.89 -16.65 -4.26
CA GLU A 186 -9.11 -17.85 -3.91
C GLU A 186 -7.88 -17.58 -3.03
N PHE A 187 -7.42 -16.33 -2.94
CA PHE A 187 -6.29 -15.92 -2.12
C PHE A 187 -6.71 -15.35 -0.76
N TYR A 188 -8.01 -15.09 -0.54
CA TYR A 188 -8.53 -14.58 0.73
C TYR A 188 -8.34 -15.58 1.87
N GLN A 189 -7.85 -15.09 3.00
CA GLN A 189 -7.72 -15.88 4.23
C GLN A 189 -8.88 -15.56 5.17
N SER A 190 -9.72 -16.56 5.46
CA SER A 190 -10.89 -16.40 6.33
C SER A 190 -10.56 -16.58 7.82
N ASP A 191 -9.44 -17.23 8.13
CA ASP A 191 -8.95 -17.38 9.49
C ASP A 191 -8.15 -16.12 9.90
N PRO A 192 -8.67 -15.29 10.82
CA PRO A 192 -7.99 -14.09 11.27
C PRO A 192 -6.71 -14.37 12.10
N SER A 193 -6.50 -15.62 12.55
CA SER A 193 -5.30 -16.03 13.28
C SER A 193 -4.18 -16.54 12.38
N TYR A 194 -4.46 -16.76 11.09
CA TYR A 194 -3.47 -17.25 10.16
C TYR A 194 -2.43 -16.18 9.82
N SER A 195 -1.17 -16.47 10.14
CA SER A 195 -0.04 -15.61 9.76
C SER A 195 0.46 -15.96 8.37
N ARG A 196 0.60 -14.94 7.52
CA ARG A 196 1.25 -15.07 6.22
C ARG A 196 2.76 -14.80 6.34
N SER A 197 3.53 -15.31 5.39
CA SER A 197 4.97 -15.07 5.28
C SER A 197 5.26 -13.71 4.64
N THR A 198 6.14 -12.91 5.26
CA THR A 198 6.59 -11.61 4.72
C THR A 198 7.74 -11.72 3.72
N GLN A 199 8.38 -12.90 3.62
CA GLN A 199 9.62 -13.12 2.87
C GLN A 199 9.55 -12.65 1.41
N LEU A 200 8.43 -12.87 0.73
CA LEU A 200 8.28 -12.46 -0.66
C LEU A 200 8.31 -10.92 -0.80
N ALA A 201 7.57 -10.21 0.05
CA ALA A 201 7.54 -8.75 0.05
C ALA A 201 8.91 -8.18 0.48
N GLU A 202 9.57 -8.78 1.48
CA GLU A 202 10.91 -8.38 1.94
C GLU A 202 11.96 -8.54 0.84
N SER A 203 11.95 -9.68 0.14
CA SER A 203 12.90 -9.94 -0.96
C SER A 203 12.79 -8.94 -2.12
N LYS A 204 11.66 -8.23 -2.20
CA LYS A 204 11.37 -7.19 -3.18
C LYS A 204 11.51 -5.77 -2.63
N GLY A 205 11.88 -5.60 -1.36
CA GLY A 205 11.96 -4.29 -0.70
C GLY A 205 10.60 -3.60 -0.55
N LEU A 206 9.52 -4.38 -0.39
CA LEU A 206 8.14 -3.91 -0.35
C LEU A 206 7.49 -4.04 1.04
N VAL A 207 8.32 -4.15 2.09
CA VAL A 207 7.90 -4.14 3.48
C VAL A 207 8.40 -2.87 4.13
N GLY A 208 7.46 -1.99 4.49
CA GLY A 208 7.69 -0.83 5.33
C GLY A 208 7.64 -1.21 6.79
N VAL A 209 8.63 -0.73 7.56
CA VAL A 209 8.71 -0.97 9.00
C VAL A 209 7.59 -0.19 9.70
N GLY A 210 6.66 -0.91 10.32
CA GLY A 210 5.54 -0.31 11.05
C GLY A 210 6.02 0.33 12.37
N PRO A 211 5.21 1.19 13.03
CA PRO A 211 5.62 1.83 14.29
C PRO A 211 5.83 0.81 15.42
N ALA A 212 5.21 -0.37 15.33
CA ALA A 212 5.42 -1.46 16.28
C ALA A 212 6.78 -2.15 16.09
N ASP A 213 7.19 -2.36 14.85
CA ASP A 213 8.44 -3.04 14.49
C ASP A 213 9.65 -2.11 14.70
N GLN A 214 9.54 -0.83 14.37
CA GLN A 214 10.59 0.18 14.60
C GLN A 214 10.98 0.27 16.08
N GLN A 215 10.02 0.01 16.97
CA GLN A 215 10.28 0.07 18.40
C GLN A 215 10.73 -1.26 19.00
N ALA A 216 10.32 -2.41 18.43
CA ALA A 216 10.95 -3.68 18.74
C ALA A 216 12.45 -3.64 18.37
N GLU A 217 12.78 -3.11 17.19
CA GLU A 217 14.17 -2.90 16.75
C GLU A 217 14.91 -1.90 17.65
N ALA A 218 14.26 -0.81 18.09
CA ALA A 218 14.88 0.15 19.01
C ALA A 218 15.11 -0.43 20.42
N GLU A 219 14.15 -1.20 20.95
CA GLU A 219 14.26 -1.89 22.24
C GLU A 219 15.32 -3.00 22.18
N GLU A 220 15.40 -3.73 21.06
CA GLU A 220 16.43 -4.75 20.82
C GLU A 220 17.82 -4.12 20.67
N ALA A 221 17.95 -2.99 19.96
CA ALA A 221 19.19 -2.22 19.85
C ALA A 221 19.65 -1.62 21.20
N LEU A 222 18.72 -1.14 22.03
CA LEU A 222 18.99 -0.69 23.40
C LEU A 222 19.43 -1.84 24.31
N SER A 223 18.85 -3.04 24.12
CA SER A 223 19.24 -4.24 24.88
C SER A 223 20.63 -4.75 24.50
N ASN A 224 20.99 -4.71 23.20
CA ASN A 224 22.30 -5.11 22.71
C ASN A 224 23.41 -4.13 23.10
N ASN A 225 23.12 -2.82 23.18
CA ASN A 225 24.06 -1.81 23.69
C ASN A 225 24.27 -1.87 25.21
N SER A 226 23.46 -2.63 25.95
CA SER A 226 23.59 -2.79 27.40
C SER A 226 24.64 -3.85 27.80
N LEU A 227 25.28 -4.52 26.82
CA LEU A 227 26.27 -5.58 27.05
C LEU A 227 27.72 -5.16 26.78
N GLU A 228 27.98 -3.90 26.41
CA GLU A 228 29.33 -3.35 26.28
C GLU A 228 29.59 -2.32 27.40
N GLU A 229 29.81 -2.79 28.63
CA GLU A 229 30.47 -1.96 29.66
C GLU A 229 31.97 -1.84 29.32
N GLU A 230 32.39 -0.70 28.77
CA GLU A 230 33.81 -0.35 28.68
C GLU A 230 34.40 -0.10 30.09
N PRO A 231 35.66 -0.52 30.35
CA PRO A 231 36.25 -0.39 31.68
C PRO A 231 36.58 1.08 32.01
N VAL A 232 36.07 1.54 33.15
CA VAL A 232 36.35 2.87 33.71
C VAL A 232 37.84 3.00 34.06
N VAL A 233 38.57 3.85 33.32
CA VAL A 233 39.93 4.27 33.68
C VAL A 233 39.85 5.46 34.63
N VAL A 234 40.21 5.25 35.90
CA VAL A 234 40.31 6.30 36.91
C VAL A 234 41.64 7.05 36.76
N LEU A 235 41.60 8.28 36.24
CA LEU A 235 42.75 9.19 36.28
C LEU A 235 42.66 10.08 37.53
N ARG A 236 43.63 9.92 38.45
CA ARG A 236 43.83 10.81 39.60
C ARG A 236 44.58 12.06 39.15
N ALA A 237 44.01 13.24 39.37
CA ALA A 237 44.71 14.51 39.24
C ALA A 237 45.34 14.88 40.61
N GLU A 238 46.66 14.95 40.66
CA GLU A 238 47.38 15.54 41.79
C GLU A 238 47.34 17.07 41.69
N GLN A 239 46.88 17.72 42.76
CA GLN A 239 46.93 19.16 42.94
C GLN A 239 48.36 19.59 43.27
N THR A 240 48.92 20.53 42.51
CA THR A 240 50.01 21.38 42.98
C THR A 240 49.49 22.80 43.17
N ALA A 241 49.74 23.32 44.37
CA ALA A 241 49.30 24.63 44.84
C ALA A 241 50.28 25.74 44.40
N SER A 242 49.72 26.91 44.09
CA SER A 242 50.20 28.21 44.55
C SER A 242 49.02 29.16 44.72
#